data_AF-A0A7C2C2A1-F1
#
_entry.id   AF-A0A7C2C2A1-F1
#
_cell.length_a   1.000
_cell.length_b   1.000
_cell.length_c   1.000
_cell.angle_alpha   90.00
_cell.angle_beta   90.00
_cell.angle_gamma   90.00
#
_symmetry.space_group_name_H-M   'P 1'
#
loop_
_entity.id
_entity.type
_entity.pdbx_description
1 polymer ?
#
loop_
_entity_poly.entity_id
_entity_poly.type
_entity_poly.pdbx_seq_one_letter_code
_entity_poly.pdbx_strand_id
1 'polypeptide(L)' 'GFSARTTINRKDFGLTWNVPLEAGGWLVGDQVNIEVELQTVKKVASQVA' A
#
# COMPACT_ATOMS: atom_id res chain seq x y z
N GLY A 1 -15.76 -4.88 -10.68
CA GLY A 1 -14.48 -4.56 -10.05
C GLY A 1 -14.74 -4.06 -8.66
N PHE A 2 -13.74 -4.11 -7.78
CA PHE A 2 -13.80 -3.53 -6.44
C PHE A 2 -12.65 -2.54 -6.31
N SER A 3 -12.87 -1.45 -5.59
CA SER A 3 -11.83 -0.48 -5.26
C SER A 3 -11.75 -0.27 -3.76
N ALA A 4 -10.54 -0.01 -3.26
CA ALA A 4 -10.31 0.34 -1.88
C ALA A 4 -9.16 1.34 -1.78
N ARG A 5 -9.28 2.27 -0.82
CA ARG A 5 -8.25 3.28 -0.54
C ARG A 5 -8.02 3.39 0.95
N THR A 6 -6.76 3.53 1.35
CA THR A 6 -6.39 3.83 2.73
C THR A 6 -5.09 4.63 2.79
N THR A 7 -4.84 5.27 3.92
CA THR A 7 -3.60 5.97 4.22
C THR A 7 -3.04 5.44 5.53
N ILE A 8 -1.76 5.07 5.55
CA ILE A 8 -1.08 4.53 6.73
C ILE A 8 0.17 5.36 7.05
N ASN A 9 0.65 5.27 8.30
CA ASN A 9 1.97 5.79 8.66
C ASN A 9 3.00 4.65 8.56
N ARG A 10 4.06 4.85 7.77
CA ARG A 10 5.12 3.84 7.58
C ARG A 10 5.82 3.45 8.88
N LYS A 11 5.87 4.37 9.85
CA LYS A 11 6.55 4.15 11.14
C LYS A 11 5.83 3.09 11.99
N ASP A 12 4.52 2.94 11.84
CA ASP A 12 3.73 1.90 12.52
C ASP A 12 4.14 0.48 12.09
N PHE A 13 4.79 0.36 10.93
CA PHE A 13 5.28 -0.90 10.35
C PHE A 13 6.80 -1.06 10.52
N GLY A 14 7.44 -0.28 11.39
CA GLY A 14 8.88 -0.35 11.66
C GLY A 14 9.76 0.31 10.59
N LEU A 15 9.17 0.94 9.56
CA LEU A 15 9.92 1.70 8.56
C LEU A 15 10.25 3.08 9.13
N THR A 16 11.34 3.18 9.88
CA THR A 16 11.75 4.42 10.58
C THR A 16 12.94 5.13 9.95
N TRP A 17 13.65 4.50 9.01
CA TRP A 17 14.79 5.12 8.32
C TRP A 17 14.37 6.41 7.60
N ASN A 18 15.21 7.44 7.68
CA ASN A 18 15.03 8.70 6.98
C ASN A 18 16.35 9.47 6.92
N VAL A 19 16.42 10.48 6.06
CA VAL A 19 17.57 11.40 5.94
C VAL A 19 17.03 12.84 6.04
N PRO A 20 17.65 13.72 6.84
CA PRO A 20 17.28 15.13 6.88
C PRO A 20 17.71 15.85 5.58
N LEU A 21 16.94 16.83 5.13
CA LEU A 21 17.28 17.67 3.96
C LEU A 21 18.00 18.96 4.38
N GLU A 22 18.92 19.44 3.55
CA GLU A 22 19.70 20.68 3.79
C GLU A 22 18.81 21.92 3.95
N ALA A 23 17.68 21.97 3.23
CA ALA A 23 16.69 23.05 3.31
C ALA A 23 15.66 22.85 4.44
N GLY A 24 15.86 21.86 5.31
CA GLY A 24 14.94 21.47 6.37
C GLY A 24 13.91 20.43 5.93
N GLY A 25 13.38 19.70 6.91
CA GLY A 25 12.45 18.59 6.70
C GLY A 25 13.14 17.25 6.46
N TRP A 26 12.36 16.30 5.96
CA TRP A 26 12.76 14.90 5.82
C TRP A 26 12.71 14.45 4.36
N LEU A 27 13.64 13.59 3.95
CA LEU A 27 13.71 13.02 2.61
C LEU A 27 12.48 12.16 2.28
N VAL A 28 11.99 11.39 3.25
CA VAL A 28 10.87 10.45 3.07
C VAL A 28 9.70 10.85 3.97
N GLY A 29 8.54 11.10 3.37
CA GLY A 29 7.29 11.37 4.09
C GLY A 29 6.82 10.18 4.94
N ASP A 30 6.01 10.47 5.96
CA ASP A 30 5.50 9.44 6.88
C ASP A 30 4.25 8.73 6.35
N GLN A 31 3.43 9.44 5.57
CA GLN A 31 2.18 8.92 5.04
C GLN A 31 2.39 8.12 3.77
N VAL A 32 1.76 6.95 3.71
CA VAL A 32 1.70 6.09 2.52
C VAL A 32 0.24 5.97 2.11
N ASN A 33 -0.08 6.41 0.90
CA ASN A 33 -1.38 6.26 0.29
C ASN A 33 -1.41 4.94 -0.49
N ILE A 34 -2.37 4.08 -0.16
CA ILE A 34 -2.56 2.79 -0.80
C ILE A 34 -3.89 2.82 -1.55
N GLU A 35 -3.84 2.45 -2.82
CA GLU A 35 -5.00 2.32 -3.70
C GLU A 35 -5.00 0.93 -4.30
N VAL A 36 -6.13 0.23 -4.19
CA VAL A 36 -6.30 -1.14 -4.65
C VAL A 36 -7.45 -1.17 -5.64
N GLU A 37 -7.15 -1.59 -6.87
CA GLU A 37 -8.11 -1.86 -7.93
C GLU A 37 -8.15 -3.37 -8.17
N LEU A 38 -9.27 -4.00 -7.82
CA LEU A 38 -9.43 -5.45 -7.86
C LEU A 38 -10.39 -5.86 -8.99
N GLN A 39 -9.92 -6.77 -9.82
CA GLN A 39 -10.74 -7.49 -10.78
C GLN A 39 -10.69 -8.98 -10.48
N THR A 40 -11.85 -9.61 -10.44
CA THR A 40 -11.99 -11.03 -10.10
C THR A 40 -12.76 -11.75 -11.19
N VAL A 41 -12.35 -12.99 -11.49
CA VAL A 41 -13.08 -13.91 -12.37
C VAL A 41 -13.61 -15.08 -11.55
N LYS A 42 -14.76 -15.62 -11.95
CA LYS A 42 -15.32 -16.82 -11.30
C LYS A 42 -14.39 -18.00 -11.58
N LYS A 43 -13.84 -18.61 -10.52
CA LYS A 43 -13.15 -19.90 -10.65
C LYS A 43 -14.20 -20.97 -10.98
N VAL A 44 -14.15 -21.54 -12.18
CA VAL A 44 -14.92 -22.74 -12.50
C VAL A 44 -14.22 -23.92 -11.82
N ALA A 45 -14.90 -24.59 -10.90
CA ALA A 45 -14.42 -25.83 -10.33
C ALA A 45 -14.34 -26.86 -11.47
N SER A 46 -13.13 -27.30 -11.80
CA SER A 46 -12.95 -28.48 -12.65
C SER A 46 -13.39 -29.68 -11.82
N GLN A 47 -14.67 -30.03 -11.92
CA GLN A 47 -15.17 -31.34 -11.53
C GLN A 47 -14.71 -32.30 -12.62
N VAL A 48 -13.55 -32.91 -12.40
CA VAL A 48 -13.19 -34.14 -13.09
C VAL A 48 -13.94 -35.29 -12.41
N ALA A 49 -14.70 -36.00 -13.24
CA ALA A 49 -15.47 -37.19 -12.91
C ALA A 49 -14.59 -38.38 -12.53
#